data_AF-A0A285D560-F1
#
_entry.id   AF-A0A285D560-F1
#
_cell.length_a   1.000
_cell.length_b   1.000
_cell.length_c   1.000
_cell.angle_alpha   90.00
_cell.angle_beta   90.00
_cell.angle_gamma   90.00
#
_symmetry.space_group_name_H-M   'P 1'
#
loop_
_entity.id
_entity.type
_entity.pdbx_description
1 polymer ?
#
loop_
_entity_poly.entity_id
_entity_poly.type
_entity_poly.pdbx_seq_one_letter_code
_entity_poly.pdbx_strand_id
1 'polypeptide(L)' 'MIPGAVLGWDMGAALAMAHALGIDALIAAELLPEIEAVMVRKLNEQIGEGHG' A
#
# COMPACT_ATOMS: atom_id res chain seq x y z
N MET A 1 10.88 16.82 -1.09
CA MET A 1 10.52 15.56 -0.40
C MET A 1 9.67 15.94 0.79
N ILE A 2 8.44 15.41 0.90
CA ILE A 2 7.51 15.75 1.98
C ILE A 2 7.97 15.00 3.25
N PRO A 3 8.14 15.66 4.41
CA PRO A 3 8.40 14.96 5.65
C PRO A 3 7.32 13.91 5.92
N GLY A 4 7.71 12.67 6.21
CA GLY A 4 6.78 11.57 6.46
C GLY A 4 6.20 10.90 5.20
N ALA A 5 6.66 11.24 3.99
CA ALA A 5 6.19 10.60 2.76
C ALA A 5 6.37 9.08 2.79
N VAL A 6 5.30 8.36 2.47
CA VAL A 6 5.31 6.90 2.31
C VAL A 6 5.81 6.57 0.91
N LEU A 7 6.78 5.66 0.82
CA LEU A 7 7.36 5.22 -0.47
C LEU A 7 6.83 3.86 -0.92
N GLY A 8 6.27 3.09 0.01
CA GLY A 8 5.78 1.73 -0.19
C GLY A 8 5.41 1.11 1.15
N TRP A 9 4.84 -0.09 1.10
CA TRP A 9 4.44 -0.90 2.24
C TRP A 9 5.04 -2.30 2.09
N ASP A 10 5.06 -3.07 3.17
CA ASP A 10 5.67 -4.39 3.15
C ASP A 10 4.81 -5.39 2.36
N MET A 11 5.30 -5.78 1.18
CA MET A 11 4.57 -6.69 0.30
C MET A 11 4.44 -8.10 0.88
N GLY A 12 5.43 -8.53 1.68
CA GLY A 12 5.39 -9.82 2.36
C GLY A 12 4.28 -9.88 3.42
N ALA A 13 4.11 -8.81 4.19
CA ALA A 13 3.03 -8.66 5.14
C ALA A 13 1.67 -8.59 4.45
N ALA A 14 1.56 -7.85 3.33
CA ALA A 14 0.34 -7.79 2.54
C ALA A 14 -0.09 -9.17 2.01
N LEU A 15 0.84 -9.95 1.47
CA LEU A 15 0.59 -11.32 1.01
C LEU A 15 0.26 -12.28 2.17
N ALA A 16 0.95 -12.17 3.30
CA ALA A 16 0.64 -12.97 4.49
C ALA A 16 -0.76 -12.69 5.03
N MET A 17 -1.18 -11.41 5.03
CA MET A 17 -2.55 -11.01 5.37
C MET A 17 -3.57 -11.56 4.37
N ALA A 18 -3.31 -11.45 3.07
CA ALA A 18 -4.17 -12.00 2.03
C ALA A 18 -4.37 -13.52 2.21
N HIS A 19 -3.29 -14.25 2.47
CA HIS A 19 -3.34 -15.68 2.75
C HIS A 19 -4.18 -16.01 3.99
N ALA A 20 -4.02 -15.25 5.08
CA ALA A 20 -4.79 -15.42 6.30
C ALA A 20 -6.30 -15.16 6.10
N LEU A 21 -6.66 -14.28 5.16
CA LEU A 21 -8.05 -14.01 4.76
C LEU A 21 -8.62 -15.06 3.79
N GLY A 22 -7.83 -16.06 3.39
CA GLY A 22 -8.24 -17.08 2.42
C GLY A 22 -8.25 -16.58 0.97
N ILE A 23 -7.57 -15.48 0.68
CA ILE A 23 -7.39 -14.95 -0.67
C ILE A 23 -6.28 -15.75 -1.35
N ASP A 24 -6.49 -16.12 -2.61
CA ASP A 24 -5.46 -16.77 -3.42
C ASP A 24 -4.22 -15.87 -3.54
N ALA A 25 -3.05 -16.44 -3.23
CA ALA A 25 -1.81 -15.68 -3.15
C ALA A 25 -1.33 -15.17 -4.51
N LEU A 26 -1.61 -15.90 -5.60
CA LEU A 26 -1.24 -15.46 -6.95
C LEU A 26 -2.14 -14.29 -7.37
N ILE A 27 -3.44 -14.38 -7.12
CA ILE A 27 -4.37 -13.27 -7.38
C ILE A 27 -3.98 -12.04 -6.55
N ALA A 28 -3.65 -12.21 -5.27
CA ALA A 28 -3.17 -11.11 -4.44
C ALA A 28 -1.87 -10.50 -4.99
N ALA A 29 -0.89 -11.31 -5.38
CA ALA A 29 0.38 -10.83 -5.93
C ALA A 29 0.22 -9.99 -7.21
N GLU A 30 -0.76 -10.33 -8.05
CA GLU A 30 -1.06 -9.57 -9.28
C GLU A 30 -1.77 -8.23 -9.00
N LEU A 31 -2.66 -8.19 -8.00
CA LEU A 31 -3.50 -7.01 -7.73
C LEU A 31 -2.87 -6.02 -6.74
N LEU A 32 -2.06 -6.52 -5.79
CA LEU A 32 -1.47 -5.71 -4.72
C LEU A 32 -0.58 -4.55 -5.23
N PRO A 33 0.19 -4.64 -6.33
CA PRO A 33 1.01 -3.53 -6.81
C PRO A 33 0.19 -2.29 -7.21
N GLU A 34 -0.97 -2.48 -7.85
CA GLU A 34 -1.85 -1.36 -8.19
C GLU A 34 -2.50 -0.76 -6.95
N ILE A 35 -2.87 -1.60 -5.98
CA ILE A 35 -3.38 -1.15 -4.68
C ILE A 35 -2.31 -0.32 -3.95
N GLU A 36 -1.05 -0.75 -3.95
CA GLU A 36 0.08 0.00 -3.40
C GLU A 36 0.16 1.39 -4.01
N ALA A 37 0.21 1.46 -5.34
CA ALA A 37 0.40 2.71 -6.06
C ALA A 37 -0.70 3.72 -5.71
N VAL A 38 -1.96 3.28 -5.64
CA VAL A 38 -3.10 4.14 -5.27
C VAL A 38 -3.02 4.55 -3.79
N MET A 39 -2.72 3.62 -2.88
CA MET A 39 -2.65 3.90 -1.45
C MET A 39 -1.50 4.85 -1.10
N VAL A 40 -0.31 4.63 -1.66
CA VAL A 40 0.87 5.49 -1.49
C VAL A 40 0.57 6.90 -1.97
N ARG A 41 -0.01 7.05 -3.16
CA ARG A 41 -0.41 8.37 -3.70
C ARG A 41 -1.37 9.08 -2.73
N LYS A 42 -2.46 8.41 -2.36
CA LYS A 42 -3.50 9.01 -1.51
C LYS A 42 -3.01 9.36 -0.11
N LEU A 43 -2.18 8.51 0.49
CA LEU A 43 -1.63 8.77 1.82
C LEU A 43 -0.67 9.97 1.78
N ASN A 44 0.15 10.07 0.76
CA ASN A 44 1.02 11.22 0.57
C ASN A 44 0.26 12.52 0.28
N GLU A 45 -0.84 12.45 -0.47
CA GLU A 45 -1.76 13.59 -0.66
C GLU A 45 -2.29 14.07 0.70
N GLN A 46 -2.80 13.17 1.54
CA GLN A 46 -3.30 13.51 2.88
C GLN A 46 -2.21 14.06 3.81
N ILE A 47 -1.00 13.49 3.77
CA ILE A 47 0.14 14.00 4.53
C ILE A 47 0.51 15.41 4.04
N GLY A 48 0.46 15.67 2.74
CA GLY A 48 0.68 17.00 2.19
C GLY A 48 -0.38 18.02 2.61
N GLU A 49 -1.66 17.62 2.64
CA GLU A 49 -2.79 18.46 3.05
C GLU A 49 -2.77 18.79 4.55
N GLY A 50 -2.37 17.85 5.42
CA GLY A 50 -2.32 18.06 6.88
C GLY A 50 -1.18 18.95 7.37
N HIS A 51 -0.25 19.35 6.49
CA HIS A 51 0.89 20.22 6.80
C HIS A 51 0.79 21.62 6.16
N GLY A 52 -0.38 22.01 5.65
CA GLY A 52 -0.70 23.37 5.17
C GLY A 52 -1.66 24.10 6.11
#